data_AF-A0A9X7A1M7-F1
#
_entry.id   AF-A0A9X7A1M7-F1
#
_cell.length_a   1.000
_cell.length_b   1.000
_cell.length_c   1.000
_cell.angle_alpha   90.00
_cell.angle_beta   90.00
_cell.angle_gamma   90.00
#
_symmetry.space_group_name_H-M   'P 1'
#
loop_
_entity.id
_entity.type
_entity.pdbx_description
1 polymer ?
#
loop_
_entity_poly.entity_id
_entity_poly.type
_entity_poly.pdbx_seq_one_letter_code
_entity_poly.pdbx_strand_id
1 'polypeptide(L)'
;MASYNIPKEIRTELKINKALFLFDLLFIIGLVVFTMTTKPLVHPMFQIPYYIFMLIVGVILIVRPNTNPQKRMFEVLFIALARKRSTYCAIDQEQD
;
A
#
# COMPACT_ATOMS: atom_id res chain seq x y z
N MET A 1 7.57 11.17 43.33
CA MET A 1 7.59 11.78 41.98
C MET A 1 6.90 10.80 41.03
N ALA A 2 5.81 11.22 40.38
CA ALA A 2 5.10 10.36 39.43
C ALA A 2 5.97 10.15 38.17
N SER A 3 6.25 8.90 37.82
CA SER A 3 7.00 8.56 36.61
C SER A 3 6.10 8.75 35.39
N TYR A 4 6.28 9.85 34.68
CA TYR A 4 5.58 10.12 33.42
C TYR A 4 6.28 9.40 32.28
N ASN A 5 5.65 8.37 31.70
CA ASN A 5 6.11 7.75 30.46
C ASN A 5 5.78 8.67 29.28
N ILE A 6 6.63 9.68 29.06
CA ILE A 6 6.55 10.52 27.87
C ILE A 6 6.89 9.63 26.66
N PRO A 7 5.97 9.42 25.71
CA PRO A 7 6.27 8.64 24.52
C PRO A 7 7.38 9.34 23.74
N LYS A 8 8.55 8.67 23.63
CA LYS A 8 9.77 9.25 23.05
C LYS A 8 9.75 9.32 21.52
N GLU A 9 8.81 8.66 20.84
CA GLU A 9 8.72 8.68 19.38
C GLU A 9 7.28 8.82 18.92
N ILE A 10 6.93 9.99 18.39
CA ILE A 10 5.72 10.17 17.58
C ILE A 10 6.14 9.98 16.13
N ARG A 11 6.07 8.74 15.64
CA ARG A 11 6.27 8.43 14.20
C ARG A 11 5.04 8.87 13.42
N THR A 12 4.90 10.18 13.26
CA THR A 12 3.82 10.74 12.43
C THR A 12 4.23 10.57 10.99
N GLU A 13 3.51 9.72 10.24
CA GLU A 13 3.65 9.66 8.79
C GLU A 13 3.47 11.07 8.19
N LEU A 14 4.35 11.46 7.27
CA LEU A 14 4.28 12.75 6.57
C LEU A 14 3.03 12.79 5.69
N LYS A 15 1.96 13.36 6.26
CA LYS A 15 0.70 13.65 5.57
C LYS A 15 0.85 14.95 4.79
N ILE A 16 0.69 14.89 3.46
CA ILE A 16 0.64 16.09 2.62
C ILE A 16 -0.79 16.64 2.57
N ASN A 17 -1.79 15.75 2.62
CA ASN A 17 -3.20 16.10 2.71
C ASN A 17 -3.96 15.05 3.56
N LYS A 18 -5.18 15.35 4.01
CA LYS A 18 -6.02 14.48 4.87
C LYS A 18 -6.25 13.07 4.28
N ALA A 19 -6.12 12.94 2.95
CA ALA A 19 -6.28 11.69 2.20
C ALA A 19 -5.03 11.21 1.45
N LEU A 20 -3.97 12.03 1.32
CA LEU A 20 -2.77 11.71 0.52
C LEU A 20 -1.51 11.88 1.35
N PHE A 21 -0.78 10.78 1.52
CA PHE A 21 0.54 10.80 2.13
C PHE A 21 1.59 11.03 1.03
N LEU A 22 2.78 11.49 1.42
CA LEU A 22 3.91 11.65 0.48
C LEU A 22 4.18 10.36 -0.32
N PHE A 23 3.99 9.21 0.30
CA PHE A 23 4.18 7.92 -0.37
C PHE A 23 3.11 7.65 -1.45
N ASP A 24 1.87 8.12 -1.29
CA ASP A 24 0.83 8.00 -2.34
C ASP A 24 1.21 8.81 -3.58
N LEU A 25 1.74 10.02 -3.38
CA LEU A 25 2.21 10.88 -4.45
C LEU A 25 3.37 10.22 -5.21
N LEU A 26 4.38 9.75 -4.47
CA LEU A 26 5.53 9.06 -5.06
C LEU A 26 5.10 7.79 -5.81
N PHE A 27 4.12 7.07 -5.27
CA PHE A 27 3.58 5.87 -5.90
C PHE A 27 2.87 6.19 -7.23
N ILE A 28 2.04 7.24 -7.28
CA ILE A 28 1.38 7.69 -8.51
C ILE A 28 2.44 8.10 -9.56
N ILE A 29 3.45 8.86 -9.15
CA ILE A 29 4.55 9.24 -10.03
C ILE A 29 5.27 7.99 -10.57
N GLY A 30 5.60 7.04 -9.70
CA GLY A 30 6.22 5.77 -10.08
C GLY A 30 5.36 4.98 -11.07
N LEU A 31 4.04 4.94 -10.87
CA LEU A 31 3.10 4.25 -11.75
C LEU A 31 3.05 4.90 -13.13
N VAL A 32 3.06 6.23 -13.21
CA VAL A 32 3.09 6.97 -14.48
C VAL A 32 4.39 6.69 -15.24
N VAL A 33 5.53 6.77 -14.56
CA VAL A 33 6.85 6.46 -15.16
C VAL A 33 6.86 5.01 -15.67
N PHE A 34 6.44 4.06 -14.84
CA PHE A 34 6.37 2.64 -15.22
C PHE A 34 5.44 2.42 -16.42
N THR A 35 4.31 3.10 -16.46
CA THR A 35 3.36 3.05 -17.58
C THR A 35 4.01 3.54 -18.87
N MET A 36 4.75 4.66 -18.81
CA MET A 36 5.44 5.22 -19.98
C MET A 36 6.59 4.32 -20.45
N THR A 37 7.34 3.69 -19.53
CA THR A 37 8.42 2.78 -19.88
C THR A 37 7.93 1.47 -20.49
N THR A 38 6.77 0.97 -20.06
CA THR A 38 6.22 -0.31 -20.56
C THR A 38 5.24 -0.15 -21.73
N LYS A 39 4.73 1.06 -21.99
CA LYS A 39 3.92 1.38 -23.18
C LYS A 39 4.51 0.91 -24.51
N PRO A 40 5.83 1.07 -24.82
CA PRO A 40 6.40 0.62 -26.09
C PRO A 40 6.34 -0.90 -26.30
N LEU A 41 6.19 -1.68 -25.22
CA LEU A 41 6.05 -3.13 -25.29
C LEU A 41 4.62 -3.55 -25.68
N VAL A 42 3.66 -2.62 -25.66
CA VAL A 42 2.25 -2.87 -25.94
C VAL A 42 1.93 -2.47 -27.37
N HIS A 43 1.36 -3.41 -28.14
CA HIS A 43 0.91 -3.16 -29.50
C HIS A 43 -0.11 -1.99 -29.54
N PRO A 44 -0.06 -1.08 -30.54
CA PRO A 44 -0.90 0.12 -30.58
C PRO A 44 -2.39 -0.14 -30.37
N MET A 45 -2.91 -1.24 -30.91
CA MET A 45 -4.31 -1.66 -30.77
C MET A 45 -4.74 -1.91 -29.31
N PHE A 46 -3.81 -2.28 -28.43
CA PHE A 46 -4.08 -2.58 -27.02
C PHE A 46 -3.67 -1.45 -26.07
N GLN A 47 -3.33 -0.26 -26.57
CA GLN A 47 -2.93 0.85 -25.69
C GLN A 47 -4.07 1.33 -24.78
N ILE A 48 -5.30 1.46 -25.31
CA ILE A 48 -6.47 1.86 -24.53
C ILE A 48 -6.75 0.87 -23.39
N PRO A 49 -6.91 -0.45 -23.63
CA PRO A 49 -7.13 -1.40 -22.54
C PRO A 49 -5.95 -1.47 -21.57
N TYR A 50 -4.72 -1.26 -22.04
CA TYR A 50 -3.55 -1.18 -21.18
C TYR A 50 -3.62 0.01 -20.20
N TYR A 51 -4.01 1.21 -20.63
CA TYR A 51 -4.17 2.34 -19.72
C TYR A 51 -5.28 2.11 -18.69
N ILE A 52 -6.39 1.50 -19.10
CA ILE A 52 -7.48 1.13 -18.19
C ILE A 52 -6.98 0.13 -17.14
N PHE A 53 -6.25 -0.89 -17.58
CA PHE A 53 -5.64 -1.86 -16.68
C PHE A 53 -4.68 -1.21 -15.68
N MET A 54 -3.78 -0.34 -16.14
CA MET A 54 -2.83 0.36 -15.28
C MET A 54 -3.53 1.28 -14.27
N LEU A 55 -4.62 1.92 -14.66
CA LEU A 55 -5.44 2.74 -13.76
C LEU A 55 -6.09 1.87 -12.67
N ILE A 56 -6.69 0.74 -13.04
CA ILE A 56 -7.30 -0.19 -12.08
C ILE A 56 -6.25 -0.71 -11.09
N VAL A 57 -5.08 -1.15 -11.58
CA VAL A 57 -3.96 -1.60 -10.75
C VAL A 57 -3.52 -0.50 -9.79
N GLY A 58 -3.40 0.74 -10.27
CA GLY A 58 -3.04 1.89 -9.45
C GLY A 58 -4.04 2.15 -8.32
N VAL A 59 -5.34 2.13 -8.63
CA VAL A 59 -6.39 2.31 -7.63
C VAL A 59 -6.33 1.20 -6.58
N ILE A 60 -6.23 -0.06 -6.99
CA ILE A 60 -6.17 -1.21 -6.08
C ILE A 60 -4.96 -1.09 -5.13
N LEU A 61 -3.80 -0.64 -5.63
CA LEU A 61 -2.59 -0.55 -4.81
C LEU A 61 -2.61 0.62 -3.81
N ILE A 62 -3.32 1.72 -4.14
CA ILE A 62 -3.47 2.89 -3.26
C ILE A 62 -4.56 2.65 -2.19
N VAL A 63 -5.64 1.95 -2.54
CA VAL A 63 -6.75 1.69 -1.62
C VAL A 63 -6.26 0.93 -0.39
N ARG A 64 -6.69 1.38 0.79
CA ARG A 64 -6.41 0.67 2.04
C ARG A 64 -7.47 -0.40 2.26
N PRO A 65 -7.10 -1.67 2.48
CA PRO A 65 -8.07 -2.71 2.77
C PRO A 65 -8.73 -2.45 4.14
N ASN A 66 -10.04 -2.65 4.22
CA ASN A 66 -10.81 -2.47 5.46
C ASN A 66 -10.31 -3.38 6.59
N THR A 67 -9.77 -4.56 6.26
CA THR A 67 -9.20 -5.50 7.23
C THR A 67 -7.91 -5.00 7.88
N ASN A 68 -7.18 -4.09 7.22
CA ASN A 68 -5.94 -3.53 7.76
C ASN A 68 -5.76 -2.06 7.37
N PRO A 69 -6.50 -1.13 8.01
CA PRO A 69 -6.54 0.28 7.62
C PRO A 69 -5.22 1.04 7.88
N GLN A 70 -4.30 0.44 8.63
CA GLN A 70 -2.96 0.99 8.92
C GLN A 70 -1.92 0.60 7.86
N LYS A 71 -2.21 -0.39 7.00
CA LYS A 71 -1.27 -0.87 5.97
C LYS A 71 -1.85 -0.64 4.58
N ARG A 72 -0.97 -0.34 3.63
CA ARG A 72 -1.34 -0.14 2.21
C ARG A 72 -1.53 -1.49 1.53
N MET A 73 -2.33 -1.55 0.46
CA MET A 73 -2.56 -2.82 -0.26
C MET A 73 -1.26 -3.46 -0.74
N PHE A 74 -0.28 -2.69 -1.19
CA PHE A 74 1.04 -3.24 -1.58
C PHE A 74 1.74 -3.94 -0.41
N GLU A 75 1.73 -3.36 0.79
CA GLU A 75 2.32 -3.99 1.98
C GLU A 75 1.55 -5.25 2.37
N VAL A 76 0.22 -5.22 2.24
CA VAL A 76 -0.63 -6.39 2.51
C VAL A 76 -0.37 -7.51 1.51
N LEU A 77 -0.24 -7.19 0.22
CA LEU A 77 0.14 -8.15 -0.82
C LEU A 77 1.53 -8.73 -0.56
N PHE A 78 2.50 -7.89 -0.18
CA PHE A 78 3.84 -8.35 0.18
C PHE A 78 3.83 -9.28 1.39
N ILE A 79 3.10 -8.94 2.46
CA ILE A 79 2.93 -9.80 3.63
C ILE A 79 2.23 -11.10 3.23
N ALA A 80 1.20 -11.04 2.38
CA ALA A 80 0.49 -12.23 1.91
C ALA A 80 1.40 -13.16 1.08
N LEU A 81 2.27 -12.61 0.25
CA LEU A 81 3.27 -13.35 -0.53
C LEU A 81 4.40 -13.91 0.35
N ALA A 82 4.90 -13.13 1.30
CA ALA A 82 6.00 -13.50 2.19
C ALA A 82 5.55 -14.40 3.37
N ARG A 83 4.25 -14.48 3.65
CA ARG A 83 3.70 -15.30 4.73
C ARG A 83 4.00 -16.77 4.47
N LYS A 84 4.87 -17.35 5.29
CA LYS A 84 5.00 -18.80 5.41
C LYS A 84 3.69 -19.38 5.93
N ARG A 85 2.95 -20.09 5.06
CA ARG A 85 1.65 -20.71 5.38
C ARG A 85 1.72 -21.67 6.57
N SER A 86 2.89 -22.26 6.83
CA SER A 86 3.08 -23.29 7.85
C SER A 86 3.40 -22.76 9.26
N THR A 87 3.70 -21.48 9.44
CA THR A 87 4.32 -20.99 10.69
C THR A 87 3.41 -20.10 11.53
N TYR A 88 2.43 -19.43 10.92
CA TYR A 88 1.60 -18.44 11.61
C TYR A 88 0.13 -18.90 11.66
N CYS A 89 -0.27 -19.48 12.80
CA CYS A 89 -1.66 -19.65 13.21
C CYS A 89 -2.16 -18.40 13.94
N ALA A 90 -3.44 -18.07 13.78
CA ALA A 90 -4.08 -17.08 14.63
C ALA A 90 -4.11 -17.65 16.06
N ILE A 91 -3.62 -16.88 17.03
CA ILE A 91 -3.87 -17.15 18.44
C ILE A 91 -5.17 -16.41 18.75
N ASP A 92 -6.25 -17.15 18.97
CA ASP A 92 -7.45 -16.59 19.57
C ASP A 92 -7.05 -16.15 20.98
N GLN A 93 -7.00 -14.84 21.23
CA GLN A 93 -6.84 -14.34 22.59
C GLN A 93 -8.18 -14.57 23.29
N GLU A 94 -8.22 -15.55 24.18
CA GLU A 94 -9.29 -15.66 25.17
C GLU A 94 -9.30 -14.34 25.97
N GLN A 95 -10.45 -13.65 25.93
CA GLN A 95 -10.68 -12.42 26.67
C GLN A 95 -10.85 -12.76 28.15
N ASP A 96 -9.85 -12.46 28.97
CA ASP A 96 -9.95 -12.32 30.42
C ASP A 96 -10.34 -10.88 30.81
#